data_AF-A0A495XPX7-F1
#
_entry.id   AF-A0A495XPX7-F1
#
_cell.length_a   1.000
_cell.length_b   1.000
_cell.length_c   1.000
_cell.angle_alpha   90.00
_cell.angle_beta   90.00
_cell.angle_gamma   90.00
#
_symmetry.space_group_name_H-M   'P 1'
#
loop_
_entity.id
_entity.type
_entity.pdbx_description
1 polymer ?
#
loop_
_entity_poly.entity_id
_entity_poly.type
_entity_poly.pdbx_seq_one_letter_code
_entity_poly.pdbx_strand_id
1 'polypeptide(L)'
;MDERQSAALHRLTVAGVISAEQERAVRDALDGVPAASSRTGRLVEIAGYVGGGLLLGGAVLLVATAWEDLSRTGRLTLLVAATAVLVAAGVLVAGGPRGIRQLGVGTVAHRVVGVLFALAPITAALAGGVAVDDREVLVGAAVGLPLAVAGYAVVSAAVGLLVAGALSVVVVMASVGEHPAAGPLAMGLWLFGLGVLWLVASAGRVLRHRQLGLAIGAVIAFFGAQQPLGSSDDAVWAYALTAVLAVACFAGYARERTFVLPAAGVVATTVVVPEAVWDWTDGAVGGGWLLLVGGAVLLAASGIGLRLGRSRPGVPVRPVEPAR
;
A
#
# COMPACT_ATOMS: atom_id res chain seq x y z
N MET A 1 -3.27 5.72 37.25
CA MET A 1 -4.40 4.82 37.62
C MET A 1 -5.56 5.64 38.22
N ASP A 2 -6.83 5.28 37.99
CA ASP A 2 -7.99 6.01 38.58
C ASP A 2 -8.23 5.60 40.06
N GLU A 3 -8.75 6.49 40.91
CA GLU A 3 -8.95 6.21 42.35
C GLU A 3 -9.77 4.95 42.63
N ARG A 4 -10.77 4.67 41.77
CA ARG A 4 -11.61 3.46 41.86
C ARG A 4 -10.81 2.18 41.59
N GLN A 5 -9.83 2.23 40.69
CA GLN A 5 -8.96 1.10 40.38
C GLN A 5 -7.96 0.87 41.52
N SER A 6 -7.40 1.93 42.11
CA SER A 6 -6.56 1.84 43.33
C SER A 6 -7.33 1.20 44.49
N ALA A 7 -8.56 1.65 44.74
CA ALA A 7 -9.38 1.09 45.80
C ALA A 7 -9.78 -0.37 45.54
N ALA A 8 -10.02 -0.74 44.27
CA ALA A 8 -10.31 -2.12 43.91
C ALA A 8 -9.10 -3.05 44.08
N LEU A 9 -7.91 -2.65 43.62
CA LEU A 9 -6.66 -3.37 43.81
C LEU A 9 -6.34 -3.56 45.30
N HIS A 10 -6.47 -2.50 46.08
CA HIS A 10 -6.22 -2.56 47.52
C HIS A 10 -7.19 -3.50 48.26
N ARG A 11 -8.47 -3.51 47.87
CA ARG A 11 -9.45 -4.46 48.42
C ARG A 11 -9.11 -5.92 48.10
N LEU A 12 -8.58 -6.19 46.91
CA LEU A 12 -8.16 -7.54 46.52
C LEU A 12 -6.95 -8.00 47.33
N THR A 13 -6.05 -7.08 47.69
CA THR A 13 -4.92 -7.37 48.59
C THR A 13 -5.39 -7.62 50.02
N VAL A 14 -6.29 -6.79 50.55
CA VAL A 14 -6.87 -6.96 51.90
C VAL A 14 -7.67 -8.27 52.00
N ALA A 15 -8.35 -8.66 50.92
CA ALA A 15 -9.07 -9.93 50.83
C ALA A 15 -8.16 -11.16 50.64
N GLY A 16 -6.83 -10.98 50.54
CA GLY A 16 -5.86 -12.06 50.36
C GLY A 16 -5.90 -12.72 48.99
N VAL A 17 -6.61 -12.13 48.01
CA VAL A 17 -6.73 -12.66 46.65
C VAL A 17 -5.44 -12.43 45.86
N ILE A 18 -4.75 -11.32 46.13
CA ILE A 18 -3.43 -11.00 45.57
C ILE A 18 -2.46 -10.58 46.69
N SER A 19 -1.17 -10.81 46.51
CA SER A 19 -0.16 -10.36 47.46
C SER A 19 0.12 -8.86 47.33
N ALA A 20 0.66 -8.25 48.40
CA ALA A 20 1.08 -6.84 48.37
C ALA A 20 2.17 -6.57 47.32
N GLU A 21 2.94 -7.59 46.96
CA GLU A 21 3.97 -7.53 45.92
C GLU A 21 3.37 -7.59 44.52
N GLN A 22 2.31 -8.39 44.32
CA GLN A 22 1.51 -8.40 43.10
C GLN A 22 0.73 -7.08 42.93
N GLU A 23 0.20 -6.50 44.01
CA GLU A 23 -0.44 -5.19 43.95
C GLU A 23 0.54 -4.11 43.47
N ARG A 24 1.77 -4.08 44.02
CA ARG A 24 2.82 -3.17 43.57
C ARG A 24 3.21 -3.42 42.12
N ALA A 25 3.43 -4.69 41.74
CA ALA A 25 3.79 -5.03 40.36
C ALA A 25 2.70 -4.62 39.35
N VAL A 26 1.42 -4.77 39.70
CA VAL A 26 0.30 -4.32 38.86
C VAL A 26 0.22 -2.80 38.83
N ARG A 27 0.46 -2.12 39.96
CA ARG A 27 0.47 -0.65 40.03
C ARG A 27 1.62 -0.07 39.19
N ASP A 28 2.82 -0.62 39.32
CA ASP A 28 4.00 -0.25 38.53
C ASP A 28 3.79 -0.56 37.04
N ALA A 29 3.15 -1.68 36.70
CA ALA A 29 2.80 -2.01 35.33
C ALA A 29 1.74 -1.06 34.75
N LEU A 30 0.74 -0.64 35.54
CA LEU A 30 -0.33 0.28 35.12
C LEU A 30 0.13 1.74 35.06
N ASP A 31 1.05 2.15 35.94
CA ASP A 31 1.66 3.47 35.91
C ASP A 31 2.78 3.55 34.86
N GLY A 32 3.38 2.41 34.50
CA GLY A 32 4.28 2.25 33.35
C GLY A 32 3.55 2.24 31.99
N VAL A 33 2.22 2.10 31.97
CA VAL A 33 1.40 2.37 30.78
C VAL A 33 1.25 3.90 30.68
N PRO A 34 1.79 4.55 29.64
CA PRO A 34 1.69 6.00 29.50
C PRO A 34 0.22 6.43 29.61
N ALA A 35 -0.08 7.30 30.57
CA ALA A 35 -1.40 7.89 30.73
C ALA A 35 -1.91 8.39 29.37
N ALA A 36 -3.14 8.04 29.02
CA ALA A 36 -3.79 8.48 27.79
C ALA A 36 -3.49 9.97 27.55
N SER A 37 -2.74 10.27 26.48
CA SER A 37 -2.19 11.58 26.10
C SER A 37 -2.79 12.77 26.87
N SER A 38 -1.94 13.46 27.64
CA SER A 38 -2.30 14.71 28.30
C SER A 38 -2.99 15.65 27.29
N ARG A 39 -3.93 16.51 27.73
CA ARG A 39 -4.60 17.46 26.83
C ARG A 39 -3.58 18.24 25.99
N THR A 40 -2.45 18.60 26.58
CA THR A 40 -1.32 19.24 25.90
C THR A 40 -0.71 18.37 24.81
N GLY A 41 -0.50 17.07 25.05
CA GLY A 41 -0.02 16.13 24.03
C GLY A 41 -0.97 16.01 22.83
N ARG A 42 -2.28 15.95 23.07
CA ARG A 42 -3.29 15.97 21.99
C ARG A 42 -3.30 17.28 21.20
N LEU A 43 -3.15 18.42 21.87
CA LEU A 43 -3.07 19.71 21.19
C LEU A 43 -1.81 19.83 20.33
N VAL A 44 -0.67 19.31 20.79
CA VAL A 44 0.58 19.26 20.01
C VAL A 44 0.44 18.33 18.81
N GLU A 45 -0.22 17.19 18.95
CA GLU A 45 -0.49 16.26 17.85
C GLU A 45 -1.42 16.89 16.79
N ILE A 46 -2.52 17.54 17.21
CA ILE A 46 -3.42 18.27 16.32
C ILE A 46 -2.67 19.42 15.63
N ALA A 47 -1.89 20.21 16.37
CA ALA A 47 -1.09 21.28 15.80
C ALA A 47 -0.06 20.74 14.79
N GLY A 48 0.52 19.55 15.04
CA GLY A 48 1.40 18.86 14.11
C GLY A 48 0.69 18.45 12.81
N TYR A 49 -0.51 17.88 12.91
CA TYR A 49 -1.30 17.50 11.73
C TYR A 49 -1.79 18.71 10.93
N VAL A 50 -2.31 19.73 11.61
CA VAL A 50 -2.76 20.98 10.99
C VAL A 50 -1.58 21.71 10.36
N GLY A 51 -0.46 21.84 11.08
CA GLY A 51 0.77 22.46 10.59
C GLY A 51 1.34 21.72 9.37
N GLY A 52 1.38 20.39 9.41
CA GLY A 52 1.81 19.57 8.27
C GLY A 52 0.89 19.72 7.06
N GLY A 53 -0.44 19.73 7.27
CA GLY A 53 -1.42 19.95 6.21
C GLY A 53 -1.32 21.34 5.59
N LEU A 54 -1.18 22.38 6.40
CA LEU A 54 -0.99 23.77 5.93
C LEU A 54 0.34 23.94 5.20
N LEU A 55 1.43 23.33 5.69
CA LEU A 55 2.73 23.37 5.02
C LEU A 55 2.67 22.67 3.66
N LEU A 56 2.04 21.49 3.59
CA LEU A 56 1.88 20.77 2.32
C LEU A 56 0.99 21.55 1.35
N GLY A 57 -0.15 22.06 1.83
CA GLY A 57 -1.06 22.88 1.01
C GLY A 57 -0.39 24.15 0.51
N GLY A 58 0.37 24.84 1.36
CA GLY A 58 1.16 26.01 0.99
C GLY A 58 2.26 25.69 -0.02
N ALA A 59 2.97 24.57 0.12
CA ALA A 59 3.97 24.13 -0.85
C ALA A 59 3.34 23.80 -2.20
N VAL A 60 2.21 23.09 -2.22
CA VAL A 60 1.46 22.79 -3.46
C VAL A 60 0.96 24.08 -4.12
N LEU A 61 0.37 24.99 -3.36
CA LEU A 61 -0.12 26.27 -3.88
C LEU A 61 1.03 27.11 -4.43
N LEU A 62 2.13 27.24 -3.69
CA LEU A 62 3.32 27.98 -4.12
C LEU A 62 3.87 27.42 -5.43
N VAL A 63 4.02 26.10 -5.52
CA VAL A 63 4.44 25.44 -6.76
C VAL A 63 3.43 25.76 -7.87
N ALA A 64 2.14 25.53 -7.66
CA ALA A 64 1.11 25.79 -8.68
C ALA A 64 1.10 27.24 -9.18
N THR A 65 1.33 28.23 -8.30
CA THR A 65 1.32 29.64 -8.68
C THR A 65 2.62 30.13 -9.29
N ALA A 66 3.77 29.60 -8.85
CA ALA A 66 5.09 30.07 -9.28
C ALA A 66 5.68 29.24 -10.42
N TRP A 67 5.14 28.04 -10.70
CA TRP A 67 5.75 27.09 -11.63
C TRP A 67 6.00 27.71 -13.00
N GLU A 68 4.99 28.36 -13.58
CA GLU A 68 5.08 28.94 -14.92
C GLU A 68 6.05 30.12 -15.01
N ASP A 69 6.22 30.87 -13.91
CA ASP A 69 7.16 32.00 -13.84
C ASP A 69 8.62 31.57 -13.58
N LEU A 70 8.82 30.34 -13.08
CA LEU A 70 10.16 29.82 -12.81
C LEU A 70 10.84 29.37 -14.11
N SER A 71 12.08 29.85 -14.30
CA SER A 71 12.97 29.29 -15.31
C SER A 71 13.23 27.80 -15.04
N ARG A 72 13.63 27.05 -16.07
CA ARG A 72 14.00 25.64 -15.95
C ARG A 72 15.03 25.39 -14.83
N THR A 73 16.05 26.25 -14.75
CA THR A 73 17.06 26.22 -13.67
C THR A 73 16.44 26.47 -12.30
N GLY A 74 15.47 27.39 -12.20
CA GLY A 74 14.71 27.64 -10.98
C GLY A 74 13.90 26.42 -10.52
N ARG A 75 13.13 25.81 -11.44
CA ARG A 75 12.37 24.57 -11.19
C ARG A 75 13.27 23.42 -10.75
N LEU A 76 14.40 23.22 -11.44
CA LEU A 76 15.37 22.18 -11.10
C LEU A 76 15.99 22.41 -9.72
N THR A 77 16.45 23.63 -9.44
CA THR A 77 17.06 24.00 -8.15
C THR A 77 16.07 23.79 -7.00
N LEU A 78 14.82 24.21 -7.19
CA LEU A 78 13.75 24.03 -6.21
C LEU A 78 13.52 22.55 -5.88
N LEU A 79 13.40 21.70 -6.90
CA LEU A 79 13.11 20.28 -6.72
C LEU A 79 14.29 19.49 -6.15
N VAL A 80 15.52 19.81 -6.56
CA VAL A 80 16.75 19.24 -5.97
C VAL A 80 16.87 19.65 -4.50
N ALA A 81 16.65 20.92 -4.19
CA ALA A 81 16.65 21.41 -2.81
C ALA A 81 15.57 20.73 -1.96
N ALA A 82 14.34 20.62 -2.47
CA ALA A 82 13.26 19.90 -1.78
C ALA A 82 13.61 18.43 -1.51
N THR A 83 14.18 17.73 -2.50
CA THR A 83 14.66 16.35 -2.34
C THR A 83 15.70 16.25 -1.24
N ALA A 84 16.71 17.12 -1.25
CA ALA A 84 17.76 17.14 -0.25
C ALA A 84 17.21 17.42 1.16
N VAL A 85 16.28 18.38 1.29
CA VAL A 85 15.63 18.72 2.56
C VAL A 85 14.81 17.54 3.09
N LEU A 86 14.03 16.85 2.24
CA LEU A 86 13.24 15.69 2.64
C LEU A 86 14.13 14.55 3.17
N VAL A 87 15.23 14.24 2.46
CA VAL A 87 16.20 13.22 2.89
C VAL A 87 16.89 13.64 4.19
N ALA A 88 17.39 14.88 4.27
CA ALA A 88 18.06 15.39 5.46
C ALA A 88 17.13 15.41 6.67
N ALA A 89 15.89 15.87 6.52
CA ALA A 89 14.88 15.83 7.57
C ALA A 89 14.60 14.40 8.04
N GLY A 90 14.48 13.44 7.10
CA GLY A 90 14.30 12.03 7.45
C GLY A 90 15.47 11.47 8.26
N VAL A 91 16.70 11.79 7.86
CA VAL A 91 17.92 11.40 8.59
C VAL A 91 17.97 12.05 9.97
N LEU A 92 17.63 13.34 10.09
CA LEU A 92 17.63 14.07 11.36
C LEU A 92 16.58 13.54 12.33
N VAL A 93 15.34 13.32 11.86
CA VAL A 93 14.26 12.73 12.67
C VAL A 93 14.62 11.32 13.15
N ALA A 94 15.39 10.57 12.36
CA ALA A 94 15.87 9.26 12.76
C ALA A 94 17.03 9.29 13.77
N GLY A 95 17.58 10.47 14.13
CA GLY A 95 18.76 10.58 14.99
C GLY A 95 20.08 10.31 14.25
N GLY A 96 20.11 10.55 12.93
CA GLY A 96 21.25 10.33 12.06
C GLY A 96 21.21 9.01 11.27
N PRO A 97 22.21 8.76 10.39
CA PRO A 97 22.19 7.61 9.48
C PRO A 97 22.13 6.25 10.18
N ARG A 98 22.78 6.13 11.35
CA ARG A 98 22.73 4.90 12.17
C ARG A 98 21.37 4.69 12.82
N GLY A 99 20.70 5.78 13.20
CA GLY A 99 19.40 5.74 13.86
C GLY A 99 18.28 5.24 12.94
N ILE A 100 18.39 5.44 11.62
CA ILE A 100 17.42 4.90 10.64
C ILE A 100 17.26 3.39 10.77
N ARG A 101 18.37 2.65 10.93
CA ARG A 101 18.34 1.19 11.08
C ARG A 101 17.79 0.72 12.42
N GLN A 102 17.78 1.60 13.41
CA GLN A 102 17.33 1.32 14.78
C GLN A 102 15.87 1.74 15.00
N LEU A 103 15.23 2.35 14.00
CA LEU A 103 13.83 2.76 14.09
C LEU A 103 12.92 1.56 14.35
N GLY A 104 12.29 1.55 15.52
CA GLY A 104 11.28 0.56 15.85
C GLY A 104 10.09 0.64 14.88
N VAL A 105 9.70 -0.49 14.29
CA VAL A 105 8.52 -0.57 13.43
C VAL A 105 7.28 -0.17 14.21
N GLY A 106 6.43 0.66 13.60
CA GLY A 106 5.18 1.12 14.20
C GLY A 106 5.29 2.42 15.01
N THR A 107 6.51 2.90 15.28
CA THR A 107 6.73 4.19 15.96
C THR A 107 6.33 5.39 15.08
N VAL A 108 6.01 6.52 15.70
CA VAL A 108 5.71 7.78 14.98
C VAL A 108 6.91 8.20 14.13
N ALA A 109 8.13 8.12 14.68
CA ALA A 109 9.36 8.42 13.96
C ALA A 109 9.51 7.56 12.69
N HIS A 110 9.26 6.25 12.78
CA HIS A 110 9.31 5.37 11.61
C HIS A 110 8.30 5.77 10.52
N ARG A 111 7.09 6.19 10.89
CA ARG A 111 6.07 6.66 9.93
C ARG A 111 6.49 7.96 9.26
N VAL A 112 6.95 8.94 10.04
CA VAL A 112 7.41 10.25 9.53
C VAL A 112 8.59 10.07 8.59
N VAL A 113 9.61 9.33 9.01
CA VAL A 113 10.79 9.02 8.19
C VAL A 113 10.36 8.27 6.93
N GLY A 114 9.44 7.32 7.05
CA GLY A 114 8.88 6.59 5.91
C GLY A 114 8.20 7.48 4.87
N VAL A 115 7.44 8.49 5.29
CA VAL A 115 6.79 9.46 4.38
C VAL A 115 7.83 10.37 3.74
N LEU A 116 8.79 10.90 4.51
CA LEU A 116 9.85 11.78 3.99
C LEU A 116 10.68 11.06 2.91
N PHE A 117 11.09 9.82 3.17
CA PHE A 117 11.81 8.98 2.21
C PHE A 117 10.95 8.53 1.03
N ALA A 118 9.62 8.52 1.16
CA ALA A 118 8.70 8.24 0.05
C ALA A 118 8.44 9.47 -0.83
N LEU A 119 8.46 10.69 -0.28
CA LEU A 119 8.30 11.93 -1.04
C LEU A 119 9.57 12.33 -1.79
N ALA A 120 10.75 12.09 -1.22
CA ALA A 120 12.04 12.40 -1.84
C ALA A 120 12.21 11.84 -3.28
N PRO A 121 11.91 10.56 -3.58
CA PRO A 121 12.00 10.05 -4.95
C PRO A 121 10.98 10.68 -5.90
N ILE A 122 9.84 11.18 -5.41
CA ILE A 122 8.86 11.90 -6.25
C ILE A 122 9.43 13.25 -6.68
N THR A 123 9.99 14.03 -5.74
CA THR A 123 10.63 15.31 -6.07
C THR A 123 11.87 15.11 -6.95
N ALA A 124 12.63 14.04 -6.72
CA ALA A 124 13.76 13.67 -7.58
C ALA A 124 13.32 13.25 -8.99
N ALA A 125 12.20 12.55 -9.12
CA ALA A 125 11.62 12.20 -10.41
C ALA A 125 11.23 13.45 -11.20
N LEU A 126 10.52 14.39 -10.55
CA LEU A 126 10.17 15.67 -11.16
C LEU A 126 11.43 16.45 -11.58
N ALA A 127 12.49 16.43 -10.75
CA ALA A 127 13.75 17.10 -11.08
C ALA A 127 14.40 16.47 -12.32
N GLY A 128 14.42 15.13 -12.39
CA GLY A 128 14.93 14.39 -13.54
C GLY A 128 14.17 14.70 -14.83
N GLY A 129 12.85 14.87 -14.76
CA GLY A 129 12.04 15.25 -15.91
C GLY A 129 12.34 16.67 -16.39
N VAL A 130 12.41 17.64 -15.47
CA VAL A 130 12.74 19.05 -15.80
C VAL A 130 14.17 19.18 -16.36
N ALA A 131 15.09 18.26 -16.02
CA ALA A 131 16.48 18.30 -16.45
C ALA A 131 16.70 17.92 -17.92
N VAL A 132 15.69 17.37 -18.61
CA VAL A 132 15.75 16.99 -20.03
C VAL A 132 14.64 17.69 -20.82
N ASP A 133 14.82 17.87 -22.13
CA ASP A 133 13.81 18.50 -23.00
C ASP A 133 12.92 17.45 -23.69
N ASP A 134 13.47 16.25 -23.90
CA ASP A 134 12.76 15.11 -24.46
C ASP A 134 12.62 14.01 -23.40
N ARG A 135 11.51 13.26 -23.47
CA ARG A 135 11.25 12.11 -22.60
C ARG A 135 11.21 12.43 -21.10
N GLU A 136 10.74 13.63 -20.75
CA GLU A 136 10.69 14.15 -19.38
C GLU A 136 10.12 13.14 -18.38
N VAL A 137 8.98 12.52 -18.72
CA VAL A 137 8.31 11.54 -17.85
C VAL A 137 9.16 10.29 -17.66
N LEU A 138 9.78 9.78 -18.72
CA LEU A 138 10.60 8.57 -18.67
C LEU A 138 11.86 8.80 -17.85
N VAL A 139 12.60 9.87 -18.13
CA VAL A 139 13.84 10.20 -17.41
C VAL A 139 13.53 10.48 -15.94
N GLY A 140 12.47 11.24 -15.66
CA GLY A 140 12.03 11.48 -14.29
C GLY A 140 11.70 10.18 -13.55
N ALA A 141 10.88 9.31 -14.14
CA ALA A 141 10.53 8.03 -13.52
C ALA A 141 11.75 7.10 -13.35
N ALA A 142 12.68 7.10 -14.32
CA ALA A 142 13.93 6.34 -14.25
C ALA A 142 14.88 6.83 -13.15
N VAL A 143 14.85 8.12 -12.78
CA VAL A 143 15.57 8.66 -11.61
C VAL A 143 14.82 8.32 -10.32
N GLY A 144 13.51 8.52 -10.29
CA GLY A 144 12.69 8.33 -9.10
C GLY A 144 12.61 6.87 -8.64
N LEU A 145 12.43 5.92 -9.56
CA LEU A 145 12.18 4.52 -9.22
C LEU A 145 13.35 3.89 -8.42
N PRO A 146 14.63 4.00 -8.86
CA PRO A 146 15.76 3.52 -8.06
C PRO A 146 15.82 4.15 -6.67
N LEU A 147 15.54 5.44 -6.56
CA LEU A 147 15.51 6.15 -5.28
C LEU A 147 14.37 5.67 -4.37
N ALA A 148 13.20 5.38 -4.94
CA ALA A 148 12.07 4.83 -4.19
C ALA A 148 12.35 3.41 -3.68
N VAL A 149 12.97 2.57 -4.52
CA VAL A 149 13.41 1.23 -4.11
C VAL A 149 14.48 1.31 -3.02
N ALA A 150 15.46 2.21 -3.16
CA ALA A 150 16.50 2.42 -2.15
C ALA A 150 15.91 2.96 -0.83
N GLY A 151 15.01 3.94 -0.89
CA GLY A 151 14.31 4.47 0.29
C GLY A 151 13.46 3.40 0.99
N TYR A 152 12.76 2.57 0.22
CA TYR A 152 12.05 1.42 0.77
C TYR A 152 13.00 0.38 1.37
N ALA A 153 14.15 0.09 0.76
CA ALA A 153 15.12 -0.83 1.34
C ALA A 153 15.68 -0.33 2.68
N VAL A 154 15.85 1.00 2.80
CA VAL A 154 16.40 1.65 4.01
C VAL A 154 15.39 1.72 5.16
N VAL A 155 14.16 2.18 4.91
CA VAL A 155 13.14 2.40 5.98
C VAL A 155 12.11 1.28 6.02
N SER A 156 11.88 0.59 4.91
CA SER A 156 10.84 -0.45 4.74
C SER A 156 9.44 0.04 5.13
N ALA A 157 9.06 1.28 4.79
CA ALA A 157 7.73 1.81 5.06
C ALA A 157 6.71 1.44 3.96
N ALA A 158 5.46 1.19 4.34
CA ALA A 158 4.38 0.87 3.40
C ALA A 158 4.20 1.92 2.30
N VAL A 159 4.29 3.21 2.64
CA VAL A 159 4.17 4.33 1.69
C VAL A 159 5.32 4.31 0.66
N GLY A 160 6.53 3.96 1.08
CA GLY A 160 7.66 3.80 0.16
C GLY A 160 7.42 2.70 -0.87
N LEU A 161 6.73 1.61 -0.47
CA LEU A 161 6.36 0.55 -1.40
C LEU A 161 5.33 1.01 -2.43
N LEU A 162 4.34 1.80 -2.01
CA LEU A 162 3.34 2.40 -2.91
C LEU A 162 4.00 3.32 -3.93
N VAL A 163 4.94 4.16 -3.50
CA VAL A 163 5.68 5.06 -4.41
C VAL A 163 6.54 4.28 -5.40
N ALA A 164 7.24 3.22 -4.95
CA ALA A 164 7.98 2.35 -5.85
C ALA A 164 7.06 1.65 -6.87
N GLY A 165 5.90 1.18 -6.43
CA GLY A 165 4.86 0.62 -7.31
C GLY A 165 4.39 1.63 -8.36
N ALA A 166 3.99 2.83 -7.93
CA ALA A 166 3.52 3.89 -8.81
C ALA A 166 4.59 4.30 -9.83
N LEU A 167 5.83 4.56 -9.39
CA LEU A 167 6.93 4.93 -10.29
C LEU A 167 7.29 3.80 -11.27
N SER A 168 7.15 2.54 -10.87
CA SER A 168 7.35 1.42 -11.80
C SER A 168 6.30 1.38 -12.92
N VAL A 169 5.05 1.73 -12.62
CA VAL A 169 3.99 1.91 -13.63
C VAL A 169 4.33 3.06 -14.57
N VAL A 170 4.75 4.22 -14.02
CA VAL A 170 5.13 5.39 -14.84
C VAL A 170 6.30 5.06 -15.76
N VAL A 171 7.34 4.36 -15.28
CA VAL A 171 8.46 3.91 -16.14
C VAL A 171 7.95 3.08 -17.29
N VAL A 172 7.09 2.08 -17.04
CA VAL A 172 6.54 1.22 -18.10
C VAL A 172 5.70 2.03 -19.09
N MET A 173 4.76 2.84 -18.60
CA MET A 173 3.90 3.65 -19.45
C MET A 173 4.69 4.62 -20.32
N ALA A 174 5.65 5.33 -19.73
CA ALA A 174 6.50 6.26 -20.47
C ALA A 174 7.37 5.51 -21.48
N SER A 175 8.00 4.39 -21.09
CA SER A 175 8.84 3.59 -22.00
C SER A 175 8.07 3.07 -23.20
N VAL A 176 6.86 2.55 -22.99
CA VAL A 176 6.01 2.03 -24.08
C VAL A 176 5.48 3.19 -24.94
N GLY A 177 5.10 4.31 -24.33
CA GLY A 177 4.60 5.50 -25.04
C GLY A 177 5.61 6.15 -25.98
N GLU A 178 6.91 5.96 -25.76
CA GLU A 178 7.98 6.41 -26.66
C GLU A 178 8.03 5.64 -27.99
N HIS A 179 7.30 4.52 -28.11
CA HIS A 179 7.26 3.70 -29.31
C HIS A 179 6.00 3.99 -30.13
N PRO A 180 6.10 4.63 -31.32
CA PRO A 180 4.92 5.01 -32.12
C PRO A 180 4.05 3.83 -32.57
N ALA A 181 4.63 2.64 -32.65
CA ALA A 181 3.95 1.40 -33.03
C ALA A 181 3.40 0.61 -31.82
N ALA A 182 3.60 1.09 -30.59
CA ALA A 182 3.08 0.42 -29.41
C ALA A 182 1.57 0.69 -29.28
N GLY A 183 0.77 -0.28 -29.71
CA GLY A 183 -0.67 -0.26 -29.51
C GLY A 183 -1.11 -0.55 -28.07
N PRO A 184 -2.42 -0.48 -27.79
CA PRO A 184 -3.01 -0.77 -26.48
C PRO A 184 -2.63 -2.16 -25.95
N LEU A 185 -2.53 -3.16 -26.83
CA LEU A 185 -2.08 -4.51 -26.48
C LEU A 185 -0.66 -4.53 -25.90
N ALA A 186 0.28 -3.82 -26.52
CA ALA A 186 1.67 -3.77 -26.05
C ALA A 186 1.76 -3.12 -24.66
N MET A 187 1.06 -2.00 -24.45
CA MET A 187 0.94 -1.35 -23.15
C MET A 187 0.36 -2.31 -22.11
N GLY A 188 -0.72 -3.02 -22.47
CA GLY A 188 -1.37 -3.98 -21.59
C GLY A 188 -0.46 -5.12 -21.17
N LEU A 189 0.29 -5.72 -22.11
CA LEU A 189 1.22 -6.81 -21.83
C LEU A 189 2.37 -6.37 -20.91
N TRP A 190 2.94 -5.19 -21.12
CA TRP A 190 4.02 -4.68 -20.26
C TRP A 190 3.54 -4.36 -18.85
N LEU A 191 2.38 -3.71 -18.70
CA LEU A 191 1.78 -3.45 -17.40
C LEU A 191 1.37 -4.75 -16.70
N PHE A 192 0.78 -5.69 -17.44
CA PHE A 192 0.44 -7.01 -16.92
C PHE A 192 1.69 -7.75 -16.40
N GLY A 193 2.75 -7.77 -17.21
CA GLY A 193 4.04 -8.36 -16.85
C GLY A 193 4.65 -7.71 -15.60
N LEU A 194 4.58 -6.38 -15.49
CA LEU A 194 4.99 -5.64 -14.29
C LEU A 194 4.17 -6.07 -13.06
N GLY A 195 2.85 -6.17 -13.19
CA GLY A 195 1.98 -6.63 -12.09
C GLY A 195 2.31 -8.06 -11.65
N VAL A 196 2.58 -8.97 -12.60
CA VAL A 196 3.04 -10.33 -12.33
C VAL A 196 4.40 -10.31 -11.61
N LEU A 197 5.34 -9.48 -12.02
CA LEU A 197 6.64 -9.33 -11.35
C LEU A 197 6.45 -8.92 -9.88
N TRP A 198 5.57 -7.95 -9.60
CA TRP A 198 5.22 -7.54 -8.24
C TRP A 198 4.57 -8.67 -7.42
N LEU A 199 3.64 -9.42 -8.02
CA LEU A 199 3.00 -10.58 -7.39
C LEU A 199 4.04 -11.65 -7.03
N VAL A 200 4.95 -11.98 -7.94
CA VAL A 200 6.01 -12.98 -7.74
C VAL A 200 7.00 -12.53 -6.68
N ALA A 201 7.47 -11.28 -6.73
CA ALA A 201 8.38 -10.72 -5.73
C ALA A 201 7.75 -10.71 -4.32
N SER A 202 6.46 -10.41 -4.24
CA SER A 202 5.69 -10.46 -2.98
C SER A 202 5.48 -11.88 -2.48
N ALA A 203 5.15 -12.82 -3.38
CA ALA A 203 4.99 -14.23 -3.04
C ALA A 203 6.31 -14.83 -2.51
N GLY A 204 7.44 -14.49 -3.15
CA GLY A 204 8.80 -14.90 -2.77
C GLY A 204 9.34 -14.28 -1.47
N ARG A 205 8.54 -13.48 -0.75
CA ARG A 205 8.91 -12.83 0.53
C ARG A 205 10.10 -11.87 0.42
N VAL A 206 10.38 -11.36 -0.78
CA VAL A 206 11.40 -10.31 -0.99
C VAL A 206 10.96 -9.01 -0.31
N LEU A 207 9.65 -8.74 -0.29
CA LEU A 207 9.06 -7.54 0.28
C LEU A 207 8.60 -7.77 1.71
N ARG A 208 8.96 -6.84 2.61
CA ARG A 208 8.52 -6.85 4.01
C ARG A 208 7.00 -6.71 4.12
N HIS A 209 6.42 -5.85 3.30
CA HIS A 209 4.98 -5.55 3.28
C HIS A 209 4.25 -6.42 2.24
N ARG A 210 4.26 -7.73 2.47
CA ARG A 210 3.79 -8.72 1.51
C ARG A 210 2.36 -8.50 0.99
N GLN A 211 1.40 -8.26 1.88
CA GLN A 211 0.00 -8.07 1.47
C GLN A 211 -0.17 -6.84 0.59
N LEU A 212 0.56 -5.76 0.91
CA LEU A 212 0.55 -4.54 0.12
C LEU A 212 1.21 -4.75 -1.24
N GLY A 213 2.33 -5.46 -1.30
CA GLY A 213 2.98 -5.82 -2.58
C GLY A 213 2.09 -6.69 -3.47
N LEU A 214 1.37 -7.67 -2.89
CA LEU A 214 0.40 -8.47 -3.62
C LEU A 214 -0.76 -7.61 -4.15
N ALA A 215 -1.25 -6.66 -3.35
CA ALA A 215 -2.32 -5.75 -3.77
C ALA A 215 -1.85 -4.83 -4.91
N ILE A 216 -0.65 -4.23 -4.79
CA ILE A 216 -0.03 -3.42 -5.84
C ILE A 216 0.09 -4.23 -7.13
N GLY A 217 0.66 -5.43 -7.07
CA GLY A 217 0.83 -6.29 -8.24
C GLY A 217 -0.48 -6.70 -8.89
N ALA A 218 -1.49 -7.05 -8.09
CA ALA A 218 -2.81 -7.41 -8.60
C ALA A 218 -3.52 -6.23 -9.28
N VAL A 219 -3.44 -5.03 -8.69
CA VAL A 219 -3.99 -3.80 -9.27
C VAL A 219 -3.29 -3.47 -10.59
N ILE A 220 -1.96 -3.47 -10.62
CA ILE A 220 -1.19 -3.19 -11.84
C ILE A 220 -1.50 -4.23 -12.93
N ALA A 221 -1.54 -5.52 -12.58
CA ALA A 221 -1.86 -6.59 -13.51
C ALA A 221 -3.27 -6.43 -14.08
N PHE A 222 -4.25 -6.07 -13.23
CA PHE A 222 -5.62 -5.85 -13.65
C PHE A 222 -5.73 -4.67 -14.62
N PHE A 223 -5.14 -3.51 -14.29
CA PHE A 223 -5.13 -2.36 -15.19
C PHE A 223 -4.40 -2.65 -16.51
N GLY A 224 -3.32 -3.43 -16.48
CA GLY A 224 -2.62 -3.90 -17.67
C GLY A 224 -3.49 -4.84 -18.53
N ALA A 225 -4.18 -5.79 -17.90
CA ALA A 225 -5.09 -6.69 -18.59
C ALA A 225 -6.24 -5.97 -19.31
N GLN A 226 -6.60 -4.76 -18.87
CA GLN A 226 -7.73 -4.01 -19.43
C GLN A 226 -7.32 -3.05 -20.56
N GLN A 227 -6.02 -2.76 -20.75
CA GLN A 227 -5.56 -1.89 -21.84
C GLN A 227 -5.94 -2.36 -23.26
N PRO A 228 -5.94 -3.67 -23.59
CA PRO A 228 -6.31 -4.11 -24.94
C PRO A 228 -7.74 -3.77 -25.35
N LEU A 229 -8.64 -3.40 -24.42
CA LEU A 229 -9.98 -2.89 -24.75
C LEU A 229 -9.97 -1.55 -25.49
N GLY A 230 -8.83 -0.84 -25.53
CA GLY A 230 -8.67 0.38 -26.31
C GLY A 230 -8.73 0.14 -27.83
N SER A 231 -8.64 -1.11 -28.29
CA SER A 231 -8.75 -1.53 -29.69
C SER A 231 -9.73 -2.70 -29.80
N SER A 232 -10.71 -2.60 -30.71
CA SER A 232 -11.70 -3.68 -30.94
C SER A 232 -11.05 -5.01 -31.30
N ASP A 233 -9.95 -4.95 -32.05
CA ASP A 233 -9.25 -6.14 -32.56
C ASP A 233 -8.52 -6.91 -31.44
N ASP A 234 -8.24 -6.26 -30.31
CA ASP A 234 -7.47 -6.85 -29.21
C ASP A 234 -8.31 -7.20 -27.97
N ALA A 235 -9.64 -7.00 -28.01
CA ALA A 235 -10.52 -7.22 -26.87
C ALA A 235 -10.42 -8.66 -26.29
N VAL A 236 -10.20 -9.65 -27.17
CA VAL A 236 -9.99 -11.06 -26.76
C VAL A 236 -8.80 -11.20 -25.80
N TRP A 237 -7.73 -10.41 -26.00
CA TRP A 237 -6.57 -10.42 -25.11
C TRP A 237 -6.89 -9.83 -23.74
N ALA A 238 -7.74 -8.80 -23.68
CA ALA A 238 -8.15 -8.26 -22.39
C ALA A 238 -8.91 -9.29 -21.55
N TYR A 239 -9.81 -10.03 -22.19
CA TYR A 239 -10.55 -11.12 -21.54
C TYR A 239 -9.65 -12.25 -21.10
N ALA A 240 -8.74 -12.69 -21.98
CA ALA A 240 -7.78 -13.74 -21.67
C ALA A 240 -6.88 -13.36 -20.47
N LEU A 241 -6.28 -12.15 -20.49
CA LEU A 241 -5.38 -11.69 -19.42
C LEU A 241 -6.12 -11.51 -18.09
N THR A 242 -7.34 -10.97 -18.11
CA THR A 242 -8.13 -10.75 -16.89
C THR A 242 -8.59 -12.10 -16.30
N ALA A 243 -8.96 -13.06 -17.14
CA ALA A 243 -9.27 -14.43 -16.72
C ALA A 243 -8.04 -15.14 -16.13
N VAL A 244 -6.86 -15.01 -16.77
CA VAL A 244 -5.58 -15.54 -16.27
C VAL A 244 -5.26 -14.95 -14.90
N LEU A 245 -5.43 -13.64 -14.72
CA LEU A 245 -5.24 -12.98 -13.42
C LEU A 245 -6.19 -13.53 -12.36
N ALA A 246 -7.48 -13.67 -12.68
CA ALA A 246 -8.48 -14.22 -11.77
C ALA A 246 -8.10 -15.64 -11.30
N VAL A 247 -7.77 -16.53 -12.24
CA VAL A 247 -7.34 -17.91 -11.95
C VAL A 247 -6.05 -17.92 -11.13
N ALA A 248 -5.06 -17.10 -11.49
CA ALA A 248 -3.80 -16.99 -10.75
C ALA A 248 -4.01 -16.49 -9.31
N CYS A 249 -4.90 -15.52 -9.10
CA CYS A 249 -5.27 -15.02 -7.79
C CYS A 249 -5.95 -16.11 -6.93
N PHE A 250 -6.93 -16.85 -7.47
CA PHE A 250 -7.57 -17.95 -6.74
C PHE A 250 -6.62 -19.12 -6.46
N ALA A 251 -5.77 -19.48 -7.42
CA ALA A 251 -4.74 -20.51 -7.23
C ALA A 251 -3.69 -20.08 -6.20
N GLY A 252 -3.29 -18.80 -6.23
CA GLY A 252 -2.38 -18.21 -5.25
C GLY A 252 -2.97 -18.20 -3.84
N TYR A 253 -4.28 -17.96 -3.70
CA TYR A 253 -4.97 -18.02 -2.41
C TYR A 253 -4.84 -19.40 -1.74
N ALA A 254 -4.87 -20.49 -2.52
CA ALA A 254 -4.71 -21.84 -1.99
C ALA A 254 -3.35 -22.03 -1.28
N ARG A 255 -2.29 -21.34 -1.75
CA ARG A 255 -0.96 -21.37 -1.15
C ARG A 255 -0.80 -20.38 -0.01
N GLU A 256 -1.21 -19.13 -0.23
CA GLU A 256 -0.86 -18.01 0.67
C GLU A 256 -1.91 -17.68 1.73
N ARG A 257 -3.15 -18.11 1.51
CA ARG A 257 -4.30 -17.89 2.41
C ARG A 257 -4.50 -16.42 2.83
N THR A 258 -4.05 -15.47 2.02
CA THR A 258 -4.24 -14.02 2.20
C THR A 258 -5.52 -13.53 1.55
N PHE A 259 -6.29 -12.65 2.20
CA PHE A 259 -7.57 -12.14 1.69
C PHE A 259 -7.44 -11.26 0.42
N VAL A 260 -6.27 -10.67 0.17
CA VAL A 260 -6.02 -9.79 -0.97
C VAL A 260 -6.21 -10.53 -2.31
N LEU A 261 -5.71 -11.76 -2.40
CA LEU A 261 -5.77 -12.57 -3.62
C LEU A 261 -7.20 -12.94 -4.03
N PRO A 262 -8.06 -13.51 -3.16
CA PRO A 262 -9.44 -13.80 -3.54
C PRO A 262 -10.24 -12.52 -3.81
N ALA A 263 -9.98 -11.41 -3.11
CA ALA A 263 -10.62 -10.13 -3.43
C ALA A 263 -10.28 -9.66 -4.84
N ALA A 264 -9.00 -9.67 -5.22
CA ALA A 264 -8.58 -9.33 -6.59
C ALA A 264 -9.14 -10.30 -7.63
N GLY A 265 -9.15 -11.61 -7.34
CA GLY A 265 -9.72 -12.63 -8.22
C GLY A 265 -11.22 -12.44 -8.44
N VAL A 266 -11.97 -12.08 -7.39
CA VAL A 266 -13.39 -11.73 -7.50
C VAL A 266 -13.57 -10.50 -8.37
N VAL A 267 -12.85 -9.40 -8.11
CA VAL A 267 -12.93 -8.18 -8.93
C VAL A 267 -12.66 -8.49 -10.41
N ALA A 268 -11.57 -9.18 -10.71
CA ALA A 268 -11.22 -9.58 -12.07
C ALA A 268 -12.32 -10.42 -12.73
N THR A 269 -12.89 -11.38 -12.00
CA THR A 269 -13.98 -12.23 -12.54
C THR A 269 -15.27 -11.45 -12.75
N THR A 270 -15.61 -10.52 -11.84
CA THR A 270 -16.81 -9.67 -11.94
C THR A 270 -16.73 -8.65 -13.06
N VAL A 271 -15.54 -8.36 -13.56
CA VAL A 271 -15.32 -7.46 -14.70
C VAL A 271 -15.31 -8.27 -16.00
N VAL A 272 -14.46 -9.29 -16.10
CA VAL A 272 -14.28 -10.04 -17.36
C VAL A 272 -15.53 -10.78 -17.82
N VAL A 273 -16.33 -11.33 -16.91
CA VAL A 273 -17.49 -12.14 -17.28
C VAL A 273 -18.61 -11.28 -17.89
N PRO A 274 -19.06 -10.18 -17.24
CA PRO A 274 -20.04 -9.29 -17.86
C PRO A 274 -19.57 -8.67 -19.18
N GLU A 275 -18.30 -8.26 -19.27
CA GLU A 275 -17.74 -7.68 -20.50
C GLU A 275 -17.78 -8.69 -21.66
N ALA A 276 -17.27 -9.91 -21.44
CA ALA A 276 -17.29 -10.95 -22.47
C ALA A 276 -18.73 -11.32 -22.90
N VAL A 277 -19.68 -11.40 -21.95
CA VAL A 277 -21.08 -11.68 -22.27
C VAL A 277 -21.71 -10.54 -23.06
N TRP A 278 -21.44 -9.29 -22.68
CA TRP A 278 -21.93 -8.11 -23.39
C TRP A 278 -21.47 -8.10 -24.84
N ASP A 279 -20.17 -8.30 -25.07
CA ASP A 279 -19.58 -8.30 -26.41
C ASP A 279 -20.04 -9.47 -27.27
N TRP A 280 -20.10 -10.69 -26.72
CA TRP A 280 -20.56 -11.87 -27.48
C TRP A 280 -22.03 -11.85 -27.84
N THR A 281 -22.81 -10.97 -27.22
CA THR A 281 -24.24 -10.85 -27.46
C THR A 281 -24.60 -9.59 -28.23
N ASP A 282 -23.60 -8.82 -28.67
CA ASP A 282 -23.80 -7.49 -29.27
C ASP A 282 -24.72 -6.61 -28.41
N GLY A 283 -24.63 -6.74 -27.08
CA GLY A 283 -25.50 -6.05 -26.12
C GLY A 283 -26.96 -6.52 -26.08
N ALA A 284 -27.31 -7.65 -26.71
CA ALA A 284 -28.68 -8.14 -26.79
C ALA A 284 -29.25 -8.63 -25.45
N VAL A 285 -28.41 -9.00 -24.48
CA VAL A 285 -28.87 -9.38 -23.13
C VAL A 285 -29.05 -8.14 -22.26
N GLY A 286 -30.29 -7.90 -21.83
CA GLY A 286 -30.59 -6.83 -20.88
C GLY A 286 -29.84 -7.00 -19.55
N GLY A 287 -29.62 -5.89 -18.84
CA GLY A 287 -28.80 -5.85 -17.60
C GLY A 287 -29.21 -6.84 -16.50
N GLY A 288 -30.44 -7.36 -16.52
CA GLY A 288 -30.88 -8.42 -15.60
C GLY A 288 -30.12 -9.74 -15.76
N TRP A 289 -29.71 -10.12 -16.98
CA TRP A 289 -28.91 -11.33 -17.20
C TRP A 289 -27.48 -11.16 -16.71
N LEU A 290 -26.88 -9.98 -16.91
CA LEU A 290 -25.55 -9.64 -16.39
C LEU A 290 -25.50 -9.73 -14.87
N LEU A 291 -26.54 -9.22 -14.18
CA LEU A 291 -26.66 -9.34 -12.72
C LEU A 291 -26.81 -10.80 -12.27
N LEU A 292 -27.56 -11.62 -13.01
CA LEU A 292 -27.75 -13.04 -12.69
C LEU A 292 -26.45 -13.83 -12.84
N VAL A 293 -25.72 -13.64 -13.94
CA VAL A 293 -24.42 -14.28 -14.19
C VAL A 293 -23.39 -13.82 -13.14
N GLY A 294 -23.31 -12.51 -12.87
CA GLY A 294 -22.43 -11.96 -11.84
C GLY A 294 -22.74 -12.53 -10.45
N GLY A 295 -24.02 -12.64 -10.09
CA GLY A 295 -24.48 -13.26 -8.85
C GLY A 295 -24.13 -14.75 -8.75
N ALA A 296 -24.31 -15.51 -9.83
CA ALA A 296 -23.97 -16.93 -9.88
C ALA A 296 -22.46 -17.17 -9.69
N VAL A 297 -21.62 -16.33 -10.30
CA VAL A 297 -20.16 -16.36 -10.14
C VAL A 297 -19.75 -16.06 -8.70
N LEU A 298 -20.34 -15.03 -8.07
CA LEU A 298 -20.08 -14.68 -6.67
C LEU A 298 -20.49 -15.80 -5.72
N LEU A 299 -21.64 -16.44 -5.97
CA LEU A 299 -22.10 -17.60 -5.19
C LEU A 299 -21.15 -18.79 -5.33
N ALA A 300 -20.68 -19.08 -6.54
CA ALA A 300 -19.71 -20.14 -6.80
C ALA A 300 -18.38 -19.87 -6.06
N ALA A 301 -17.87 -18.64 -6.15
CA ALA A 301 -16.65 -18.22 -5.45
C ALA A 301 -16.80 -18.35 -3.91
N SER A 302 -17.94 -17.93 -3.36
CA SER A 302 -18.26 -18.06 -1.93
C SER A 302 -18.33 -19.53 -1.48
N GLY A 303 -18.98 -20.39 -2.27
CA GLY A 303 -19.08 -21.82 -1.99
C GLY A 303 -17.71 -22.52 -1.94
N ILE A 304 -16.80 -22.16 -2.85
CA ILE A 304 -15.43 -22.67 -2.88
C ILE A 304 -14.65 -22.19 -1.64
N GLY A 305 -14.77 -20.91 -1.28
CA GLY A 305 -14.13 -20.35 -0.08
C GLY A 305 -14.56 -21.07 1.21
N LEU A 306 -15.85 -21.38 1.36
CA LEU A 306 -16.37 -22.11 2.52
C LEU A 306 -15.88 -23.56 2.60
N ARG A 307 -15.71 -24.24 1.46
CA ARG A 307 -15.18 -25.61 1.42
C ARG A 307 -13.70 -25.66 1.84
N LEU A 308 -12.92 -24.66 1.46
CA LEU A 308 -11.50 -24.56 1.81
C LEU A 308 -11.27 -24.09 3.26
N GLY A 309 -12.21 -23.33 3.84
CA GLY A 309 -12.11 -22.80 5.21
C GLY A 309 -12.37 -23.80 6.34
N ARG A 310 -12.99 -24.95 6.06
CA ARG A 310 -13.37 -25.96 7.09
C ARG A 310 -12.20 -26.75 7.68
N SER A 311 -10.98 -26.61 7.17
CA SER A 311 -9.80 -27.35 7.66
C SER A 311 -9.07 -26.69 8.85
N ARG A 312 -9.77 -25.92 9.70
CA ARG A 312 -9.21 -25.45 10.99
C ARG A 312 -9.67 -26.41 12.11
N PRO A 313 -8.79 -27.28 12.64
CA PRO A 313 -9.07 -27.98 13.89
C PRO A 313 -9.26 -26.92 14.98
N GLY A 314 -10.40 -26.96 15.66
CA GLY A 314 -10.65 -26.07 16.80
C GLY A 314 -9.56 -26.26 17.84
N VAL A 315 -9.03 -25.15 18.36
CA VAL A 315 -8.10 -25.17 19.50
C VAL A 315 -8.84 -25.82 20.67
N PRO A 316 -8.40 -26.99 21.17
CA PRO A 316 -9.04 -27.59 22.32
C PRO A 316 -8.85 -26.65 23.51
N VAL A 317 -9.96 -26.18 24.06
CA VAL A 317 -9.98 -25.40 25.31
C VAL A 317 -9.45 -26.35 26.39
N ARG A 318 -8.22 -26.11 26.85
CA ARG A 318 -7.69 -26.84 28.01
C ARG A 318 -8.49 -26.41 29.24
N PRO A 319 -9.04 -27.35 30.03
CA PRO A 319 -9.63 -27.03 31.32
C PRO A 319 -8.58 -26.32 32.19
N VAL A 320 -8.98 -25.21 32.80
CA VAL A 320 -8.16 -24.54 33.82
C VAL A 320 -8.22 -25.44 35.06
N GLU A 321 -7.12 -26.13 35.38
CA GLU A 321 -7.00 -26.84 36.65
C GLU A 321 -6.89 -25.84 37.81
N PRO A 322 -7.70 -25.99 38.88
CA PRO A 322 -7.55 -25.16 40.06
C PRO A 322 -6.22 -25.48 40.76
N ALA A 323 -5.44 -24.44 41.03
CA ALA A 323 -4.20 -24.54 41.79
C ALA A 323 -4.47 -25.11 43.19
N ARG A 324 -3.69 -26.12 43.58
CA ARG A 324 -3.65 -26.69 44.94
C ARG A 324 -2.63 -25.96 45.79
#